data_AF-A0A6I2FL32-F1
#
_entry.id   AF-A0A6I2FL32-F1
#
_cell.length_a   1.000
_cell.length_b   1.000
_cell.length_c   1.000
_cell.angle_alpha   90.00
_cell.angle_beta   90.00
_cell.angle_gamma   90.00
#
_symmetry.space_group_name_H-M   'P 1'
#
loop_
_entity.id
_entity.type
_entity.pdbx_description
1 polymer ?
#
loop_
_entity_poly.entity_id
_entity_poly.type
_entity_poly.pdbx_seq_one_letter_code
_entity_poly.pdbx_strand_id
1 'polypeptide(L)'
;MRENFLQKERIAMVTYMIDNVASGKVLDVPNHSAENGIRIDQWSDNGGANQQWELADAGNGLVHILNLENKKALRVRGAQVANGAAVEQWDANGDPSQLWKVSDGGRGMVKIFSALGGNKVLDIPGGGSTNGLGAQIWDDVNVASEHWALIMTNVKLVNAGSGKVMDLPGFNTADGTVIAQWEDNGGANQRWRFYPVDAGVYTIQNMASGKFLDLGPGATDGPAIVQQPMRTSAMSQRWVLKDGGGGTKCIVNMAAAAPIHSNHASKDNGSLLCLYSSGGAADPTTTWNLL
;
A
#
# COMPACT_ATOMS: atom_id res chain seq x y z
N MET A 1 17.26 10.98 -27.28
CA MET A 1 16.77 9.58 -27.23
C MET A 1 15.73 9.54 -26.13
N ARG A 2 14.44 9.61 -26.46
CA ARG A 2 13.34 9.51 -25.48
C ARG A 2 12.99 8.04 -25.39
N GLU A 3 13.57 7.32 -24.44
CA GLU A 3 13.11 5.96 -24.16
C GLU A 3 11.65 6.03 -23.70
N ASN A 4 10.87 5.10 -24.23
CA ASN A 4 9.46 4.94 -23.99
C ASN A 4 9.28 4.53 -22.51
N PHE A 5 9.09 5.50 -21.61
CA PHE A 5 9.00 5.35 -20.15
C PHE A 5 7.95 4.33 -19.66
N LEU A 6 7.11 3.80 -20.56
CA LEU A 6 5.99 2.92 -20.24
C LEU A 6 6.20 1.44 -20.62
N GLN A 7 7.36 1.05 -21.19
CA GLN A 7 7.52 -0.25 -21.87
C GLN A 7 8.53 -1.24 -21.24
N LYS A 8 9.03 -1.00 -20.03
CA LYS A 8 9.56 -2.10 -19.21
C LYS A 8 8.38 -2.90 -18.69
N GLU A 9 8.40 -4.23 -18.85
CA GLU A 9 7.39 -5.14 -18.35
C GLU A 9 6.97 -4.72 -16.93
N ARG A 10 5.76 -4.19 -16.80
CA ARG A 10 5.21 -3.84 -15.50
C ARG A 10 4.90 -5.15 -14.80
N ILE A 11 5.84 -5.62 -13.98
CA ILE A 11 5.48 -6.42 -12.80
C ILE A 11 4.37 -5.62 -12.14
N ALA A 12 3.21 -6.23 -11.88
CA ALA A 12 2.10 -5.54 -11.25
C ALA A 12 2.63 -4.80 -10.01
N MET A 13 2.63 -3.48 -10.08
CA MET A 13 3.18 -2.64 -9.04
C MET A 13 2.09 -2.50 -7.99
N VAL A 14 2.47 -2.72 -6.73
CA VAL A 14 1.62 -2.44 -5.59
C VAL A 14 1.07 -1.02 -5.72
N THR A 15 -0.25 -0.91 -5.68
CA THR A 15 -0.95 0.38 -5.71
C THR A 15 -1.20 0.89 -4.30
N TYR A 16 -1.25 2.20 -4.15
CA TYR A 16 -1.40 2.88 -2.86
C TYR A 16 -2.64 3.77 -2.84
N MET A 17 -3.35 3.79 -1.72
CA MET A 17 -4.10 4.96 -1.30
C MET A 17 -3.16 5.82 -0.44
N ILE A 18 -3.18 7.13 -0.65
CA ILE A 18 -2.34 8.08 0.07
C ILE A 18 -3.25 8.84 1.04
N ASP A 19 -3.31 8.36 2.28
CA ASP A 19 -4.26 8.81 3.31
C ASP A 19 -3.65 9.91 4.19
N ASN A 20 -4.34 11.03 4.34
CA ASN A 20 -3.86 12.17 5.13
C ASN A 20 -4.11 11.93 6.62
N VAL A 21 -3.06 12.03 7.44
CA VAL A 21 -3.15 11.72 8.87
C VAL A 21 -4.04 12.72 9.63
N ALA A 22 -4.17 13.97 9.19
CA ALA A 22 -5.03 14.94 9.87
C ALA A 22 -6.53 14.70 9.62
N SER A 23 -6.91 14.27 8.41
CA SER A 23 -8.32 14.21 8.00
C SER A 23 -8.88 12.79 7.85
N GLY A 24 -8.02 11.77 7.73
CA GLY A 24 -8.39 10.40 7.38
C GLY A 24 -9.01 10.27 5.99
N LYS A 25 -8.66 11.19 5.07
CA LYS A 25 -9.10 11.20 3.67
C LYS A 25 -7.94 10.94 2.75
N VAL A 26 -8.25 10.42 1.57
CA VAL A 26 -7.26 10.02 0.58
C VAL A 26 -7.07 11.09 -0.48
N LEU A 27 -5.87 11.15 -1.04
CA LEU A 27 -5.52 11.95 -2.21
C LEU A 27 -6.37 11.51 -3.41
N ASP A 28 -7.09 12.44 -4.04
CA ASP A 28 -8.14 12.16 -5.02
C ASP A 28 -7.96 13.03 -6.28
N VAL A 29 -8.17 12.40 -7.45
CA VAL A 29 -8.38 13.13 -8.71
C VAL A 29 -9.88 13.50 -8.82
N PRO A 30 -10.24 14.79 -8.67
CA PRO A 30 -11.63 15.20 -8.54
C PRO A 30 -12.47 14.75 -9.73
N ASN A 31 -13.62 14.15 -9.43
CA ASN A 31 -14.59 13.66 -10.42
C ASN A 31 -13.99 12.71 -11.47
N HIS A 32 -12.92 11.98 -11.13
CA HIS A 32 -12.23 11.08 -12.06
C HIS A 32 -11.71 11.78 -13.34
N SER A 33 -11.45 13.09 -13.28
CA SER A 33 -11.08 13.84 -14.49
C SER A 33 -9.80 13.31 -15.12
N ALA A 34 -9.79 13.21 -16.45
CA ALA A 34 -8.59 12.90 -17.24
C ALA A 34 -7.96 14.15 -17.87
N GLU A 35 -8.33 15.36 -17.42
CA GLU A 35 -7.78 16.61 -17.92
C GLU A 35 -6.49 17.01 -17.19
N ASN A 36 -5.57 17.66 -17.91
CA ASN A 36 -4.38 18.26 -17.32
C ASN A 36 -4.75 19.52 -16.53
N GLY A 37 -4.00 19.79 -15.45
CA GLY A 37 -4.14 21.00 -14.65
C GLY A 37 -5.24 20.95 -13.59
N ILE A 38 -5.95 19.83 -13.48
CA ILE A 38 -6.90 19.59 -12.39
C ILE A 38 -6.14 19.56 -11.08
N ARG A 39 -6.52 20.44 -10.15
CA ARG A 39 -5.97 20.46 -8.79
C ARG A 39 -6.39 19.18 -8.09
N ILE A 40 -5.41 18.46 -7.55
CA ILE A 40 -5.64 17.28 -6.72
C ILE A 40 -6.21 17.73 -5.38
N ASP A 41 -7.17 16.99 -4.85
CA ASP A 41 -7.80 17.27 -3.57
C ASP A 41 -7.75 16.05 -2.64
N GLN A 42 -8.43 16.17 -1.51
CA GLN A 42 -8.74 15.04 -0.65
C GLN A 42 -10.22 14.69 -0.74
N TRP A 43 -10.53 13.40 -0.62
CA TRP A 43 -11.89 12.92 -0.54
C TRP A 43 -11.98 11.68 0.37
N SER A 44 -13.18 11.40 0.89
CA SER A 44 -13.46 10.14 1.59
C SER A 44 -13.14 8.94 0.68
N ASP A 45 -12.46 7.91 1.20
CA ASP A 45 -12.21 6.67 0.45
C ASP A 45 -13.53 6.11 -0.10
N ASN A 46 -13.60 5.96 -1.42
CA ASN A 46 -14.71 5.38 -2.15
C ASN A 46 -14.28 4.14 -2.98
N GLY A 47 -13.02 3.72 -2.86
CA GLY A 47 -12.44 2.60 -3.60
C GLY A 47 -12.16 2.86 -5.08
N GLY A 48 -12.42 4.06 -5.59
CA GLY A 48 -12.23 4.44 -6.99
C GLY A 48 -10.77 4.44 -7.43
N ALA A 49 -10.52 4.19 -8.72
CA ALA A 49 -9.17 4.22 -9.28
C ALA A 49 -8.58 5.64 -9.32
N ASN A 50 -9.41 6.69 -9.26
CA ASN A 50 -9.01 8.09 -9.11
C ASN A 50 -8.34 8.38 -7.74
N GLN A 51 -8.52 7.49 -6.75
CA GLN A 51 -7.93 7.59 -5.41
C GLN A 51 -6.75 6.62 -5.19
N GLN A 52 -6.36 5.91 -6.25
CA GLN A 52 -5.29 4.92 -6.20
C GLN A 52 -4.10 5.41 -7.02
N TRP A 53 -2.91 5.18 -6.50
CA TRP A 53 -1.67 5.77 -6.99
C TRP A 53 -0.57 4.70 -7.11
N GLU A 54 0.22 4.80 -8.16
CA GLU A 54 1.43 4.02 -8.38
C GLU A 54 2.63 4.91 -8.05
N LEU A 55 3.57 4.40 -7.26
CA LEU A 55 4.85 5.06 -6.98
C LEU A 55 5.92 4.40 -7.87
N ALA A 56 6.24 5.05 -8.98
CA ALA A 56 7.24 4.55 -9.94
C ALA A 56 8.61 5.16 -9.62
N ASP A 57 9.65 4.32 -9.51
CA ASP A 57 11.03 4.77 -9.28
C ASP A 57 11.52 5.68 -10.41
N ALA A 58 11.98 6.88 -10.05
CA ALA A 58 12.56 7.86 -10.95
C ALA A 58 14.09 7.97 -10.80
N GLY A 59 14.69 7.12 -9.96
CA GLY A 59 16.11 7.11 -9.63
C GLY A 59 16.48 8.12 -8.54
N ASN A 60 17.67 7.95 -7.96
CA ASN A 60 18.22 8.83 -6.91
C ASN A 60 17.30 9.02 -5.69
N GLY A 61 16.46 8.03 -5.37
CA GLY A 61 15.50 8.09 -4.27
C GLY A 61 14.29 8.99 -4.54
N LEU A 62 14.04 9.34 -5.81
CA LEU A 62 12.85 10.07 -6.26
C LEU A 62 11.84 9.12 -6.90
N VAL A 63 10.58 9.50 -6.90
CA VAL A 63 9.48 8.77 -7.53
C VAL A 63 8.60 9.68 -8.37
N HIS A 64 7.95 9.09 -9.37
CA HIS A 64 6.72 9.60 -9.93
C HIS A 64 5.53 9.03 -9.16
N ILE A 65 4.58 9.87 -8.78
CA ILE A 65 3.31 9.45 -8.18
C ILE A 65 2.26 9.54 -9.29
N LEU A 66 1.83 8.40 -9.81
CA LEU A 66 0.97 8.31 -10.99
C LEU A 66 -0.43 7.85 -10.57
N ASN A 67 -1.47 8.54 -11.03
CA ASN A 67 -2.83 8.08 -10.79
C ASN A 67 -3.09 6.74 -11.50
N LEU A 68 -3.75 5.80 -10.83
CA LEU A 68 -3.98 4.46 -11.34
C LEU A 68 -4.92 4.46 -12.56
N GLU A 69 -5.95 5.30 -12.55
CA GLU A 69 -7.01 5.37 -13.56
C GLU A 69 -6.52 5.96 -14.88
N ASN A 70 -5.83 7.11 -14.82
CA ASN A 70 -5.49 7.88 -16.02
C ASN A 70 -3.98 7.99 -16.30
N LYS A 71 -3.12 7.44 -15.42
CA LYS A 71 -1.65 7.42 -15.52
C LYS A 71 -0.96 8.80 -15.52
N LYS A 72 -1.68 9.88 -15.19
CA LYS A 72 -1.10 11.22 -15.04
C LYS A 72 -0.33 11.32 -13.74
N ALA A 73 0.70 12.16 -13.75
CA ALA A 73 1.59 12.38 -12.62
C ALA A 73 1.07 13.49 -11.72
N LEU A 74 1.21 13.29 -10.41
CA LEU A 74 1.13 14.32 -9.39
C LEU A 74 2.23 15.36 -9.63
N ARG A 75 1.87 16.64 -9.66
CA ARG A 75 2.74 17.74 -10.08
C ARG A 75 2.53 18.98 -9.22
N VAL A 76 3.61 19.70 -8.91
CA VAL A 76 3.49 21.09 -8.43
C VAL A 76 3.22 22.05 -9.59
N ARG A 77 2.06 22.72 -9.57
CA ARG A 77 1.63 23.62 -10.64
C ARG A 77 2.68 24.69 -10.93
N GLY A 78 3.03 24.82 -12.21
CA GLY A 78 3.96 25.86 -12.68
C GLY A 78 5.36 25.79 -12.06
N ALA A 79 5.75 24.63 -11.53
CA ALA A 79 7.04 24.42 -10.84
C ALA A 79 7.33 25.47 -9.75
N GLN A 80 6.29 25.95 -9.07
CA GLN A 80 6.42 26.96 -8.01
C GLN A 80 7.03 26.34 -6.74
N VAL A 81 7.76 27.14 -5.98
CA VAL A 81 8.36 26.74 -4.69
C VAL A 81 7.85 27.56 -3.50
N ALA A 82 6.80 28.35 -3.72
CA ALA A 82 6.14 29.13 -2.68
C ALA A 82 5.12 28.28 -1.92
N ASN A 83 4.93 28.59 -0.63
CA ASN A 83 3.86 28.02 0.18
C ASN A 83 2.50 28.26 -0.47
N GLY A 84 1.68 27.21 -0.49
CA GLY A 84 0.35 27.25 -1.09
C GLY A 84 0.32 27.04 -2.60
N ALA A 85 1.46 26.77 -3.24
CA ALA A 85 1.47 26.34 -4.62
C ALA A 85 0.63 25.06 -4.78
N ALA A 86 -0.33 25.09 -5.70
CA ALA A 86 -1.27 24.00 -5.90
C ALA A 86 -0.58 22.74 -6.44
N VAL A 87 -1.07 21.59 -6.00
CA VAL A 87 -0.69 20.30 -6.57
C VAL A 87 -1.78 19.87 -7.56
N GLU A 88 -1.39 19.45 -8.76
CA GLU A 88 -2.28 19.11 -9.87
C GLU A 88 -1.87 17.79 -10.51
N GLN A 89 -2.70 17.25 -11.40
CA GLN A 89 -2.28 16.21 -12.33
C GLN A 89 -1.83 16.79 -13.67
N TRP A 90 -0.86 16.14 -14.29
CA TRP A 90 -0.42 16.43 -15.65
C TRP A 90 0.11 15.17 -16.33
N ASP A 91 0.09 15.12 -17.66
CA ASP A 91 0.75 14.04 -18.41
C ASP A 91 2.19 13.83 -17.95
N ALA A 92 2.56 12.59 -17.63
CA ALA A 92 3.91 12.26 -17.22
C ALA A 92 4.90 12.57 -18.36
N ASN A 93 5.83 13.49 -18.11
CA ASN A 93 6.75 14.00 -19.13
C ASN A 93 8.19 14.19 -18.62
N GLY A 94 8.47 13.74 -17.39
CA GLY A 94 9.80 13.84 -16.78
C GLY A 94 10.15 15.23 -16.27
N ASP A 95 9.19 16.16 -16.20
CA ASP A 95 9.40 17.48 -15.63
C ASP A 95 9.74 17.39 -14.12
N PRO A 96 10.73 18.15 -13.61
CA PRO A 96 11.12 18.09 -12.19
C PRO A 96 9.98 18.40 -11.20
N SER A 97 8.94 19.13 -11.62
CA SER A 97 7.75 19.36 -10.79
C SER A 97 6.88 18.12 -10.59
N GLN A 98 7.13 17.04 -11.32
CA GLN A 98 6.49 15.72 -11.18
C GLN A 98 7.30 14.72 -10.35
N LEU A 99 8.44 15.15 -9.81
CA LEU A 99 9.33 14.32 -9.02
C LEU A 99 9.12 14.59 -7.53
N TRP A 100 9.02 13.51 -6.77
CA TRP A 100 8.76 13.55 -5.33
C TRP A 100 9.75 12.67 -4.59
N LYS A 101 10.13 13.09 -3.38
CA LYS A 101 10.90 12.26 -2.45
C LYS A 101 9.99 11.83 -1.31
N VAL A 102 9.74 10.52 -1.20
CA VAL A 102 9.03 9.93 -0.06
C VAL A 102 10.05 9.68 1.05
N SER A 103 9.88 10.34 2.19
CA SER A 103 10.77 10.21 3.35
C SER A 103 10.00 9.77 4.59
N ASP A 104 10.69 9.14 5.54
CA ASP A 104 10.11 8.75 6.82
C ASP A 104 9.55 9.98 7.57
N GLY A 105 8.28 9.90 7.95
CA GLY A 105 7.58 10.87 8.80
C GLY A 105 7.43 10.39 10.24
N GLY A 106 7.93 9.19 10.56
CA GLY A 106 7.80 8.54 11.86
C GLY A 106 6.50 7.76 12.02
N ARG A 107 6.54 6.75 12.91
CA ARG A 107 5.39 5.86 13.24
C ARG A 107 4.75 5.21 11.99
N GLY A 108 5.56 4.89 10.99
CA GLY A 108 5.11 4.26 9.73
C GLY A 108 4.46 5.21 8.73
N MET A 109 4.35 6.50 9.06
CA MET A 109 3.87 7.54 8.14
C MET A 109 5.02 8.08 7.30
N VAL A 110 4.68 8.74 6.20
CA VAL A 110 5.65 9.38 5.30
C VAL A 110 5.37 10.86 5.17
N LYS A 111 6.41 11.59 4.77
CA LYS A 111 6.29 12.93 4.17
C LYS A 111 6.69 12.84 2.70
N ILE A 112 5.96 13.56 1.84
CA ILE A 112 6.17 13.54 0.38
C ILE A 112 6.72 14.90 -0.03
N PHE A 113 8.03 15.00 -0.18
CA PHE A 113 8.73 16.24 -0.52
C PHE A 113 8.72 16.50 -2.03
N SER A 114 8.50 17.75 -2.42
CA SER A 114 8.73 18.18 -3.80
C SER A 114 10.22 18.17 -4.12
N ALA A 115 10.60 17.62 -5.28
CA ALA A 115 11.98 17.63 -5.75
C ALA A 115 12.45 19.00 -6.26
N LEU A 116 11.56 20.01 -6.35
CA LEU A 116 11.89 21.37 -6.81
C LEU A 116 12.77 22.16 -5.81
N GLY A 117 12.99 21.62 -4.61
CA GLY A 117 13.77 22.26 -3.55
C GLY A 117 12.91 23.09 -2.59
N GLY A 118 13.58 23.84 -1.70
CA GLY A 118 12.91 24.71 -0.73
C GLY A 118 12.28 23.98 0.47
N ASN A 119 12.59 22.70 0.69
CA ASN A 119 12.09 21.88 1.80
C ASN A 119 10.55 21.86 1.92
N LYS A 120 9.88 21.74 0.77
CA LYS A 120 8.41 21.77 0.69
C LYS A 120 7.83 20.36 0.60
N VAL A 121 6.74 20.12 1.32
CA VAL A 121 6.02 18.83 1.40
C VAL A 121 4.59 18.94 0.89
N LEU A 122 4.03 17.84 0.39
CA LEU A 122 2.61 17.70 0.09
C LEU A 122 1.78 17.91 1.36
N ASP A 123 0.83 18.84 1.30
CA ASP A 123 0.05 19.29 2.44
C ASP A 123 -1.43 19.45 2.06
N ILE A 124 -2.30 19.25 3.04
CA ILE A 124 -3.70 19.68 3.01
C ILE A 124 -3.83 20.99 3.78
N PRO A 125 -4.25 22.10 3.12
CA PRO A 125 -4.23 23.43 3.72
C PRO A 125 -4.89 23.49 5.11
N GLY A 126 -4.11 23.89 6.12
CA GLY A 126 -4.58 24.08 7.49
C GLY A 126 -5.07 22.80 8.18
N GLY A 127 -4.78 21.62 7.64
CA GLY A 127 -5.31 20.34 8.14
C GLY A 127 -6.83 20.24 8.07
N GLY A 128 -7.45 20.96 7.12
CA GLY A 128 -8.89 20.88 6.90
C GLY A 128 -9.33 19.46 6.55
N SER A 129 -10.57 19.10 6.88
CA SER A 129 -11.11 17.75 6.69
C SER A 129 -12.30 17.71 5.73
N THR A 130 -12.54 18.77 4.97
CA THR A 130 -13.63 18.84 3.99
C THR A 130 -13.24 18.11 2.71
N ASN A 131 -14.17 17.31 2.16
CA ASN A 131 -14.05 16.73 0.83
C ASN A 131 -13.90 17.85 -0.22
N GLY A 132 -12.98 17.69 -1.16
CA GLY A 132 -12.71 18.69 -2.20
C GLY A 132 -11.70 19.76 -1.80
N LEU A 133 -11.11 19.70 -0.60
CA LEU A 133 -10.06 20.63 -0.21
C LEU A 133 -8.78 20.33 -0.99
N GLY A 134 -8.40 21.25 -1.87
CA GLY A 134 -7.28 21.06 -2.79
C GLY A 134 -5.92 21.00 -2.09
N ALA A 135 -5.11 20.00 -2.43
CA ALA A 135 -3.75 19.82 -1.95
C ALA A 135 -2.84 20.98 -2.42
N GLN A 136 -1.77 21.18 -1.68
CA GLN A 136 -0.74 22.18 -1.93
C GLN A 136 0.63 21.65 -1.54
N ILE A 137 1.68 22.42 -1.83
CA ILE A 137 2.95 22.27 -1.14
C ILE A 137 3.10 23.34 -0.06
N TRP A 138 3.74 22.97 1.05
CA TRP A 138 3.99 23.85 2.18
C TRP A 138 5.36 23.57 2.81
N ASP A 139 5.91 24.52 3.56
CA ASP A 139 7.11 24.31 4.39
C ASP A 139 6.90 23.12 5.31
N ASP A 140 7.89 22.23 5.44
CA ASP A 140 7.82 21.17 6.45
C ASP A 140 7.83 21.78 7.87
N VAL A 141 6.64 21.93 8.46
CA VAL A 141 6.46 22.41 9.84
C VAL A 141 6.04 21.28 10.80
N ASN A 142 6.12 20.03 10.32
CA ASN A 142 5.89 18.81 11.07
C ASN A 142 4.48 18.71 11.69
N VAL A 143 3.46 19.05 10.92
CA VAL A 143 2.04 18.94 11.33
C VAL A 143 1.35 17.74 10.68
N ALA A 144 0.26 17.26 11.29
CA ALA A 144 -0.43 16.06 10.83
C ALA A 144 -0.94 16.13 9.37
N SER A 145 -1.19 17.33 8.83
CA SER A 145 -1.62 17.52 7.44
C SER A 145 -0.54 17.25 6.40
N GLU A 146 0.72 17.17 6.83
CA GLU A 146 1.89 16.88 6.00
C GLU A 146 2.32 15.40 6.11
N HIS A 147 1.68 14.64 6.99
CA HIS A 147 1.95 13.22 7.21
C HIS A 147 0.91 12.38 6.46
N TRP A 148 1.41 11.36 5.79
CA TRP A 148 0.60 10.50 4.93
C TRP A 148 0.81 9.03 5.26
N ALA A 149 -0.27 8.25 5.31
CA ALA A 149 -0.20 6.80 5.31
C ALA A 149 -0.25 6.29 3.88
N LEU A 150 0.79 5.55 3.47
CA LEU A 150 0.77 4.81 2.21
C LEU A 150 0.10 3.45 2.46
N ILE A 151 -1.21 3.38 2.21
CA ILE A 151 -1.98 2.15 2.36
C ILE A 151 -1.83 1.36 1.07
N MET A 152 -1.11 0.22 1.11
CA MET A 152 -1.09 -0.67 -0.05
C MET A 152 -2.50 -1.22 -0.24
N THR A 153 -3.01 -1.18 -1.47
CA THR A 153 -4.36 -1.63 -1.80
C THR A 153 -4.34 -2.53 -3.01
N ASN A 154 -5.37 -3.37 -3.12
CA ASN A 154 -5.52 -4.36 -4.19
C ASN A 154 -4.35 -5.36 -4.28
N VAL A 155 -3.65 -5.60 -3.16
CA VAL A 155 -2.45 -6.44 -3.13
C VAL A 155 -2.84 -7.90 -3.26
N LYS A 156 -2.22 -8.59 -4.22
CA LYS A 156 -2.22 -10.04 -4.36
C LYS A 156 -0.94 -10.61 -3.78
N LEU A 157 -1.06 -11.59 -2.90
CA LEU A 157 0.08 -12.25 -2.24
C LEU A 157 0.29 -13.63 -2.86
N VAL A 158 1.28 -13.78 -3.73
CA VAL A 158 1.61 -15.06 -4.39
C VAL A 158 2.75 -15.74 -3.64
N ASN A 159 2.52 -16.94 -3.10
CA ASN A 159 3.56 -17.73 -2.44
C ASN A 159 4.64 -18.14 -3.44
N ALA A 160 5.91 -17.98 -3.09
CA ALA A 160 7.03 -18.27 -3.99
C ALA A 160 7.22 -19.77 -4.26
N GLY A 161 6.84 -20.65 -3.32
CA GLY A 161 7.00 -22.10 -3.45
C GLY A 161 5.87 -22.79 -4.21
N SER A 162 4.62 -22.37 -3.98
CA SER A 162 3.44 -22.98 -4.60
C SER A 162 2.91 -22.24 -5.82
N GLY A 163 3.20 -20.94 -5.97
CA GLY A 163 2.61 -20.06 -6.98
C GLY A 163 1.12 -19.74 -6.74
N LYS A 164 0.56 -20.20 -5.63
CA LYS A 164 -0.83 -19.92 -5.22
C LYS A 164 -0.92 -18.62 -4.43
N VAL A 165 -2.11 -18.05 -4.37
CA VAL A 165 -2.36 -16.80 -3.67
C VAL A 165 -2.92 -17.01 -2.27
N MET A 166 -2.66 -16.06 -1.37
CA MET A 166 -3.37 -15.96 -0.09
C MET A 166 -4.86 -15.67 -0.35
N ASP A 167 -5.72 -16.56 0.12
CA ASP A 167 -7.14 -16.63 -0.22
C ASP A 167 -7.99 -16.71 1.05
N LEU A 168 -9.04 -15.89 1.13
CA LEU A 168 -10.13 -16.10 2.06
C LEU A 168 -11.10 -17.18 1.51
N PRO A 169 -11.10 -18.41 2.06
CA PRO A 169 -11.71 -19.56 1.40
C PRO A 169 -13.20 -19.40 1.16
N GLY A 170 -13.61 -19.57 -0.10
CA GLY A 170 -15.01 -19.51 -0.51
C GLY A 170 -15.71 -18.19 -0.18
N PHE A 171 -14.97 -17.08 -0.09
CA PHE A 171 -15.49 -15.78 0.35
C PHE A 171 -16.16 -15.83 1.74
N ASN A 172 -15.82 -16.82 2.56
CA ASN A 172 -16.48 -17.01 3.85
C ASN A 172 -16.13 -15.86 4.79
N THR A 173 -17.08 -14.95 5.03
CA THR A 173 -16.87 -13.77 5.87
C THR A 173 -17.15 -14.03 7.35
N ALA A 174 -17.19 -15.28 7.83
CA ALA A 174 -17.36 -15.57 9.25
C ALA A 174 -16.13 -15.12 10.07
N ASP A 175 -16.34 -14.78 11.35
CA ASP A 175 -15.25 -14.50 12.28
C ASP A 175 -14.43 -15.77 12.52
N GLY A 176 -13.12 -15.65 12.54
CA GLY A 176 -12.22 -16.78 12.78
C GLY A 176 -12.04 -17.72 11.58
N THR A 177 -12.59 -17.40 10.39
CA THR A 177 -12.30 -18.18 9.17
C THR A 177 -10.79 -18.22 8.94
N VAL A 178 -10.26 -19.44 8.83
CA VAL A 178 -8.84 -19.68 8.55
C VAL A 178 -8.54 -19.37 7.09
N ILE A 179 -7.46 -18.63 6.86
CA ILE A 179 -6.98 -18.25 5.54
C ILE A 179 -6.25 -19.44 4.91
N ALA A 180 -6.43 -19.64 3.61
CA ALA A 180 -5.78 -20.72 2.87
C ALA A 180 -4.97 -20.17 1.70
N GLN A 181 -4.32 -21.07 0.97
CA GLN A 181 -3.86 -20.80 -0.39
C GLN A 181 -4.83 -21.36 -1.43
N TRP A 182 -4.96 -20.67 -2.56
CA TRP A 182 -5.74 -21.11 -3.70
C TRP A 182 -5.13 -20.62 -5.01
N GLU A 183 -5.53 -21.21 -6.13
CA GLU A 183 -5.25 -20.65 -7.46
C GLU A 183 -5.83 -19.24 -7.61
N ASP A 184 -5.12 -18.35 -8.30
CA ASP A 184 -5.59 -16.99 -8.53
C ASP A 184 -6.85 -17.01 -9.40
N ASN A 185 -7.94 -16.46 -8.88
CA ASN A 185 -9.22 -16.32 -9.56
C ASN A 185 -9.63 -14.86 -9.76
N GLY A 186 -8.77 -13.91 -9.37
CA GLY A 186 -9.05 -12.48 -9.50
C GLY A 186 -10.06 -11.90 -8.50
N GLY A 187 -10.59 -12.71 -7.58
CA GLY A 187 -11.62 -12.31 -6.64
C GLY A 187 -11.13 -11.39 -5.53
N ALA A 188 -12.03 -10.55 -4.98
CA ALA A 188 -11.73 -9.66 -3.87
C ALA A 188 -11.32 -10.41 -2.58
N ASN A 189 -11.67 -11.69 -2.46
CA ASN A 189 -11.24 -12.57 -1.36
C ASN A 189 -9.73 -12.90 -1.43
N GLN A 190 -9.08 -12.62 -2.56
CA GLN A 190 -7.64 -12.77 -2.82
C GLN A 190 -6.93 -11.41 -2.97
N ARG A 191 -7.57 -10.34 -2.49
CA ARG A 191 -7.04 -8.97 -2.52
C ARG A 191 -6.99 -8.43 -1.10
N TRP A 192 -5.88 -7.75 -0.81
CA TRP A 192 -5.53 -7.36 0.55
C TRP A 192 -5.14 -5.88 0.60
N ARG A 193 -5.49 -5.20 1.70
CA ARG A 193 -5.02 -3.85 2.04
C ARG A 193 -4.04 -3.92 3.20
N PHE A 194 -2.92 -3.20 3.10
CA PHE A 194 -1.93 -3.09 4.17
C PHE A 194 -1.97 -1.68 4.74
N TYR A 195 -2.47 -1.55 5.96
CA TYR A 195 -2.50 -0.28 6.66
C TYR A 195 -1.24 -0.15 7.53
N PRO A 196 -0.36 0.83 7.30
CA PRO A 196 0.80 1.05 8.16
C PRO A 196 0.33 1.43 9.57
N VAL A 197 1.02 0.90 10.57
CA VAL A 197 0.83 1.22 11.99
C VAL A 197 2.13 1.56 12.69
N ASP A 198 3.27 1.17 12.11
CA ASP A 198 4.61 1.63 12.46
C ASP A 198 5.56 1.39 11.27
N ALA A 199 6.84 1.79 11.38
CA ALA A 199 7.85 1.59 10.34
C ALA A 199 7.97 0.09 9.96
N GLY A 200 7.50 -0.26 8.76
CA GLY A 200 7.49 -1.63 8.25
C GLY A 200 6.48 -2.57 8.93
N VAL A 201 5.59 -2.05 9.77
CA VAL A 201 4.58 -2.81 10.51
C VAL A 201 3.18 -2.45 10.02
N TYR A 202 2.38 -3.47 9.74
CA TYR A 202 1.07 -3.34 9.13
C TYR A 202 -0.01 -4.11 9.89
N THR A 203 -1.25 -3.62 9.79
CA THR A 203 -2.45 -4.45 9.90
C THR A 203 -2.95 -4.76 8.49
N ILE A 204 -3.32 -6.00 8.21
CA ILE A 204 -3.68 -6.47 6.86
C ILE A 204 -5.17 -6.77 6.82
N GLN A 205 -5.90 -6.25 5.83
CA GLN A 205 -7.34 -6.39 5.68
C GLN A 205 -7.68 -7.15 4.39
N ASN A 206 -8.61 -8.09 4.44
CA ASN A 206 -9.18 -8.70 3.25
C ASN A 206 -10.19 -7.76 2.59
N MET A 207 -10.14 -7.61 1.27
CA MET A 207 -11.02 -6.68 0.55
C MET A 207 -12.44 -7.21 0.32
N ALA A 208 -12.69 -8.52 0.38
CA ALA A 208 -14.04 -9.06 0.29
C ALA A 208 -14.81 -8.95 1.61
N SER A 209 -14.16 -9.22 2.75
CA SER A 209 -14.83 -9.24 4.05
C SER A 209 -14.70 -7.94 4.84
N GLY A 210 -13.71 -7.10 4.54
CA GLY A 210 -13.34 -5.94 5.34
C GLY A 210 -12.72 -6.30 6.70
N LYS A 211 -12.38 -7.57 6.93
CA LYS A 211 -11.83 -8.08 8.19
C LYS A 211 -10.31 -8.16 8.15
N PHE A 212 -9.68 -8.23 9.32
CA PHE A 212 -8.24 -8.13 9.49
C PHE A 212 -7.60 -9.48 9.79
N LEU A 213 -6.41 -9.72 9.24
CA LEU A 213 -5.59 -10.88 9.57
C LEU A 213 -5.20 -10.86 11.04
N ASP A 214 -5.43 -11.98 11.70
CA ASP A 214 -5.17 -12.24 13.11
C ASP A 214 -4.65 -13.68 13.30
N LEU A 215 -4.29 -14.02 14.54
CA LEU A 215 -3.94 -15.38 14.92
C LEU A 215 -5.12 -16.09 15.59
N GLY A 216 -5.40 -17.30 15.11
CA GLY A 216 -6.39 -18.21 15.69
C GLY A 216 -5.73 -19.44 16.31
N PRO A 217 -6.47 -20.19 17.14
CA PRO A 217 -6.00 -21.49 17.62
C PRO A 217 -5.87 -22.46 16.43
N GLY A 218 -4.79 -23.27 16.43
CA GLY A 218 -4.72 -24.54 15.71
C GLY A 218 -4.61 -24.52 14.18
N ALA A 219 -3.38 -24.42 13.68
CA ALA A 219 -3.00 -25.14 12.47
C ALA A 219 -2.11 -26.33 12.87
N THR A 220 -1.88 -27.28 11.96
CA THR A 220 -1.08 -28.49 12.21
C THR A 220 0.32 -28.17 12.77
N ASP A 221 0.86 -26.98 12.44
CA ASP A 221 2.25 -26.58 12.70
C ASP A 221 2.41 -25.17 13.28
N GLY A 222 1.44 -24.71 14.07
CA GLY A 222 1.51 -23.42 14.76
C GLY A 222 0.16 -22.72 14.80
N PRO A 223 0.10 -21.44 15.22
CA PRO A 223 -1.12 -20.65 15.13
C PRO A 223 -1.65 -20.60 13.68
N ALA A 224 -2.95 -20.76 13.53
CA ALA A 224 -3.63 -20.55 12.26
C ALA A 224 -3.71 -19.06 11.93
N ILE A 225 -3.69 -18.72 10.64
CA ILE A 225 -3.99 -17.35 10.19
C ILE A 225 -5.49 -17.24 9.99
N VAL A 226 -6.14 -16.33 10.71
CA VAL A 226 -7.59 -16.15 10.65
C VAL A 226 -7.97 -14.71 10.31
N GLN A 227 -9.23 -14.46 9.98
CA GLN A 227 -9.77 -13.09 9.94
C GLN A 227 -10.58 -12.75 11.20
N GLN A 228 -10.48 -11.51 11.65
CA GLN A 228 -11.28 -10.96 12.76
C GLN A 228 -11.85 -9.58 12.39
N PRO A 229 -13.05 -9.22 12.89
CA PRO A 229 -13.78 -8.04 12.43
C PRO A 229 -13.17 -6.73 12.91
N MET A 230 -12.53 -6.74 14.09
CA MET A 230 -11.98 -5.53 14.69
C MET A 230 -10.51 -5.35 14.35
N ARG A 231 -10.15 -4.15 13.90
CA ARG A 231 -8.75 -3.69 13.86
C ARG A 231 -8.33 -3.29 15.26
N THR A 232 -7.45 -4.06 15.88
CA THR A 232 -7.00 -3.86 17.27
C THR A 232 -5.53 -3.44 17.33
N SER A 233 -5.03 -3.16 18.53
CA SER A 233 -3.60 -2.97 18.82
C SER A 233 -2.86 -4.26 19.18
N ALA A 234 -3.53 -5.41 19.14
CA ALA A 234 -2.94 -6.69 19.51
C ALA A 234 -1.77 -7.05 18.58
N MET A 235 -0.69 -7.58 19.17
CA MET A 235 0.49 -8.04 18.41
C MET A 235 0.16 -9.17 17.43
N SER A 236 -0.94 -9.91 17.67
CA SER A 236 -1.43 -10.95 16.76
C SER A 236 -1.95 -10.40 15.43
N GLN A 237 -2.34 -9.11 15.39
CA GLN A 237 -2.71 -8.39 14.16
C GLN A 237 -1.58 -7.50 13.63
N ARG A 238 -0.35 -7.63 14.13
CA ARG A 238 0.81 -6.84 13.69
C ARG A 238 1.73 -7.68 12.82
N TRP A 239 1.91 -7.24 11.59
CA TRP A 239 2.63 -7.96 10.55
C TRP A 239 3.80 -7.12 10.05
N VAL A 240 5.02 -7.64 10.21
CA VAL A 240 6.25 -7.01 9.72
C VAL A 240 6.56 -7.54 8.32
N LEU A 241 6.74 -6.65 7.35
CA LEU A 241 7.24 -7.02 6.04
C LEU A 241 8.78 -6.99 6.04
N LYS A 242 9.40 -8.18 6.02
CA LYS A 242 10.85 -8.33 5.89
C LYS A 242 11.23 -8.69 4.45
N ASP A 243 12.46 -8.38 4.09
CA ASP A 243 13.02 -8.87 2.82
C ASP A 243 13.12 -10.40 2.84
N GLY A 244 12.53 -11.05 1.83
CA GLY A 244 12.61 -12.49 1.64
C GLY A 244 13.69 -12.92 0.63
N GLY A 245 14.35 -11.95 -0.01
CA GLY A 245 15.26 -12.19 -1.13
C GLY A 245 14.54 -12.36 -2.47
N GLY A 246 15.25 -12.11 -3.58
CA GLY A 246 14.71 -12.29 -4.93
C GLY A 246 13.49 -11.41 -5.26
N GLY A 247 13.29 -10.30 -4.54
CA GLY A 247 12.12 -9.42 -4.68
C GLY A 247 10.89 -9.83 -3.85
N THR A 248 10.95 -10.99 -3.17
CA THR A 248 9.85 -11.47 -2.31
C THR A 248 9.85 -10.81 -0.93
N LYS A 249 8.74 -10.95 -0.19
CA LYS A 249 8.60 -10.53 1.20
C LYS A 249 8.30 -11.71 2.11
N CYS A 250 8.87 -11.66 3.30
CA CYS A 250 8.54 -12.53 4.41
C CYS A 250 7.61 -11.76 5.37
N ILE A 251 6.39 -12.25 5.58
CA ILE A 251 5.34 -11.57 6.38
C ILE A 251 5.37 -12.17 7.78
N VAL A 252 5.94 -11.45 8.75
CA VAL A 252 6.23 -11.97 10.10
C VAL A 252 5.24 -11.41 11.12
N ASN A 253 4.59 -12.29 11.88
CA ASN A 253 3.72 -11.87 12.96
C ASN A 253 4.51 -11.43 14.20
N MET A 254 4.13 -10.32 14.84
CA MET A 254 4.84 -9.81 16.02
C MET A 254 4.56 -10.56 17.33
N ALA A 255 3.41 -11.23 17.48
CA ALA A 255 3.12 -12.01 18.69
C ALA A 255 3.90 -13.33 18.73
N ALA A 256 4.02 -14.00 17.59
CA ALA A 256 4.67 -15.30 17.49
C ALA A 256 6.12 -15.25 16.97
N ALA A 257 6.56 -14.08 16.47
CA ALA A 257 7.86 -13.89 15.83
C ALA A 257 8.16 -14.89 14.69
N ALA A 258 7.12 -15.35 13.98
CA ALA A 258 7.19 -16.34 12.92
C ALA A 258 6.48 -15.85 11.64
N PRO A 259 6.95 -16.28 10.46
CA PRO A 259 6.35 -15.92 9.18
C PRO A 259 5.09 -16.70 8.83
N ILE A 260 4.24 -16.11 7.97
CA ILE A 260 3.16 -16.83 7.29
C ILE A 260 3.76 -17.86 6.33
N HIS A 261 3.33 -19.11 6.50
CA HIS A 261 3.82 -20.28 5.82
C HIS A 261 2.69 -20.99 5.05
N SER A 262 3.01 -21.53 3.87
CA SER A 262 2.08 -22.27 3.00
C SER A 262 1.81 -23.72 3.45
N ASN A 263 1.96 -24.02 4.74
CA ASN A 263 1.71 -25.34 5.35
C ASN A 263 2.47 -26.49 4.65
N HIS A 264 3.75 -26.60 4.97
CA HIS A 264 4.70 -27.66 4.56
C HIS A 264 4.95 -27.79 3.07
N ALA A 265 5.13 -26.66 2.39
CA ALA A 265 5.27 -26.65 0.94
C ALA A 265 4.10 -27.28 0.17
N SER A 266 2.94 -27.46 0.81
CA SER A 266 1.74 -27.93 0.12
C SER A 266 1.46 -27.00 -1.07
N LYS A 267 1.13 -27.62 -2.19
CA LYS A 267 0.73 -26.93 -3.41
C LYS A 267 -0.74 -27.19 -3.73
N ASP A 268 -1.53 -27.62 -2.75
CA ASP A 268 -2.94 -27.94 -2.97
C ASP A 268 -3.82 -26.71 -2.71
N ASN A 269 -4.93 -26.64 -3.46
CA ASN A 269 -5.98 -25.68 -3.19
C ASN A 269 -6.62 -25.97 -1.84
N GLY A 270 -6.79 -24.94 -1.00
CA GLY A 270 -7.43 -25.06 0.30
C GLY A 270 -6.48 -25.42 1.44
N SER A 271 -5.18 -25.58 1.16
CA SER A 271 -4.18 -25.74 2.22
C SER A 271 -4.15 -24.50 3.11
N LEU A 272 -4.53 -24.68 4.37
CA LEU A 272 -4.63 -23.61 5.36
C LEU A 272 -3.26 -23.01 5.63
N LEU A 273 -3.18 -21.69 5.78
CA LEU A 273 -1.96 -20.99 6.15
C LEU A 273 -1.75 -21.04 7.66
N CYS A 274 -0.49 -21.13 8.07
CA CYS A 274 -0.08 -21.15 9.47
C CYS A 274 1.14 -20.27 9.69
N LEU A 275 1.50 -20.05 10.95
CA LEU A 275 2.82 -19.54 11.29
C LEU A 275 3.79 -20.69 11.51
N TYR A 276 5.00 -20.59 10.92
CA TYR A 276 6.00 -21.64 11.07
C TYR A 276 7.43 -21.08 11.10
N SER A 277 8.25 -21.51 12.05
CA SER A 277 9.55 -20.91 12.35
C SER A 277 10.78 -21.67 11.83
N SER A 278 10.64 -22.86 11.23
CA SER A 278 11.80 -23.67 10.82
C SER A 278 12.24 -23.52 9.36
N GLY A 279 11.82 -22.46 8.67
CA GLY A 279 12.37 -22.02 7.39
C GLY A 279 13.06 -20.68 7.57
N GLY A 280 14.32 -20.53 7.14
CA GLY A 280 15.00 -19.24 7.14
C GLY A 280 14.28 -18.22 6.24
N ALA A 281 14.68 -16.94 6.30
CA ALA A 281 14.03 -15.84 5.56
C ALA A 281 13.95 -16.02 4.02
N ALA A 282 14.67 -16.99 3.45
CA ALA A 282 14.68 -17.31 2.02
C ALA A 282 13.94 -18.62 1.67
N ASP A 283 13.17 -19.21 2.60
CA ASP A 283 12.37 -20.37 2.31
C ASP A 283 11.19 -20.00 1.39
N PRO A 284 11.08 -20.59 0.18
CA PRO A 284 10.01 -20.26 -0.77
C PRO A 284 8.59 -20.50 -0.21
N THR A 285 8.44 -21.33 0.81
CA THR A 285 7.15 -21.59 1.48
C THR A 285 6.72 -20.46 2.42
N THR A 286 7.64 -19.60 2.84
CA THR A 286 7.41 -18.47 3.78
C THR A 286 7.49 -17.09 3.11
N THR A 287 7.80 -17.07 1.82
CA THR A 287 8.02 -15.85 1.04
C THR A 287 6.93 -15.63 0.00
N TRP A 288 6.60 -14.37 -0.22
CA TRP A 288 5.42 -13.94 -0.98
C TRP A 288 5.81 -12.82 -1.93
N ASN A 289 5.42 -12.93 -3.19
CA ASN A 289 5.43 -11.82 -4.14
C ASN A 289 4.19 -10.97 -3.87
N LEU A 290 4.38 -9.67 -3.65
CA LEU A 290 3.31 -8.68 -3.53
C LEU A 290 3.11 -8.08 -4.92
N LEU A 291 1.96 -8.37 -5.52
CA LEU A 291 1.57 -7.96 -6.86
C LEU A 291 0.30 -7.10 -6.84
#